data_AF-A0A936LU81-F1
#
_entry.id   AF-A0A936LU81-F1
#
_cell.length_a   1.000
_cell.length_b   1.000
_cell.length_c   1.000
_cell.angle_alpha   90.00
_cell.angle_beta   90.00
_cell.angle_gamma   90.00
#
_symmetry.space_group_name_H-M   'P 1'
#
loop_
_entity.id
_entity.type
_entity.pdbx_description
1 polymer ?
#
loop_
_entity_poly.entity_id
_entity_poly.type
_entity_poly.pdbx_seq_one_letter_code
_entity_poly.pdbx_strand_id
1 'polypeptide(L)'
;MAREGFTYEKQARLSVLLAGVAGLGALAALGLVLRNFRADAGMTVYSGKGMWLPVLGLTLLFSFAAAGTGLFLGLNGAGQKRNTKSSLSWLGFFLSAGVITLAAIVGVFFAFTRVAM
;
A
#
# COMPACT_ATOMS: atom_id res chain seq x y z
N MET A 1 -32.52 19.18 5.92
CA MET A 1 -31.05 19.34 5.85
C MET A 1 -30.44 17.97 5.62
N ALA A 2 -30.06 17.65 4.37
CA ALA A 2 -29.31 16.43 4.12
C ALA A 2 -27.93 16.60 4.76
N ARG A 3 -27.57 15.77 5.75
CA ARG A 3 -26.19 15.67 6.20
C ARG A 3 -25.35 15.44 4.95
N GLU A 4 -24.36 16.27 4.67
CA GLU A 4 -23.41 16.05 3.57
C GLU A 4 -22.61 14.78 3.88
N GLY A 5 -23.23 13.63 3.63
CA GLY A 5 -22.59 12.33 3.76
C GLY A 5 -21.42 12.28 2.79
N PHE A 6 -20.43 11.46 3.14
CA PHE A 6 -19.26 11.23 2.31
C PHE A 6 -19.69 10.56 0.99
N THR A 7 -19.91 11.37 -0.05
CA THR A 7 -20.50 10.92 -1.33
C THR A 7 -19.62 9.88 -2.02
N TYR A 8 -20.21 9.00 -2.83
CA TYR A 8 -19.45 7.97 -3.58
C TYR A 8 -18.37 8.59 -4.48
N GLU A 9 -18.59 9.80 -4.99
CA GLU A 9 -17.59 10.52 -5.78
C GLU A 9 -16.39 10.99 -4.94
N LYS A 10 -16.63 11.43 -3.68
CA LYS A 10 -15.56 11.74 -2.73
C LYS A 10 -14.79 10.47 -2.36
N GLN A 11 -15.50 9.35 -2.17
CA GLN A 11 -14.88 8.03 -1.93
C GLN A 11 -14.00 7.58 -3.09
N ALA A 12 -14.47 7.75 -4.34
CA ALA A 12 -13.71 7.41 -5.55
C ALA A 12 -12.38 8.19 -5.64
N ARG A 13 -12.43 9.51 -5.40
CA ARG A 13 -11.24 10.36 -5.39
C ARG A 13 -10.29 9.99 -4.25
N LEU A 14 -10.83 9.79 -3.05
CA LEU A 14 -10.02 9.42 -1.88
C LEU A 14 -9.37 8.04 -2.08
N SER A 15 -10.07 7.08 -2.67
CA SER A 15 -9.55 5.75 -3.00
C SER A 15 -8.29 5.83 -3.87
N VAL A 16 -8.33 6.63 -4.95
CA VAL A 16 -7.17 6.83 -5.84
C VAL A 16 -6.03 7.56 -5.12
N LEU A 17 -6.33 8.59 -4.32
CA LEU A 17 -5.31 9.32 -3.55
C LEU A 17 -4.61 8.40 -2.55
N LEU A 18 -5.39 7.60 -1.80
CA LEU A 18 -4.86 6.63 -0.85
C LEU A 18 -4.02 5.56 -1.54
N ALA A 19 -4.45 5.07 -2.72
CA ALA A 19 -3.66 4.14 -3.51
C ALA A 19 -2.31 4.75 -3.92
N GLY A 20 -2.29 6.02 -4.36
CA GLY A 20 -1.06 6.73 -4.72
C GLY A 20 -0.10 6.88 -3.54
N VAL A 21 -0.60 7.36 -2.40
CA VAL A 21 0.21 7.54 -1.18
C VAL A 21 0.72 6.19 -0.65
N ALA A 22 -0.12 5.16 -0.64
CA ALA A 22 0.28 3.82 -0.26
C ALA A 22 1.31 3.23 -1.22
N GLY A 23 1.20 3.51 -2.52
CA GLY A 23 2.15 3.08 -3.53
C GLY A 23 3.54 3.66 -3.30
N LEU A 24 3.63 4.95 -2.93
CA LEU A 24 4.90 5.57 -2.53
C LEU A 24 5.51 4.88 -1.31
N GLY A 25 4.69 4.51 -0.32
CA GLY A 25 5.14 3.73 0.84
C GLY A 25 5.67 2.34 0.43
N ALA A 26 4.94 1.61 -0.42
CA ALA A 26 5.35 0.29 -0.88
C ALA A 26 6.67 0.34 -1.69
N LEU A 27 6.84 1.36 -2.53
CA LEU A 27 8.09 1.60 -3.26
C LEU A 27 9.24 1.99 -2.34
N ALA A 28 8.99 2.79 -1.30
CA ALA A 28 10.00 3.10 -0.28
C ALA A 28 10.44 1.84 0.48
N ALA A 29 9.49 0.98 0.88
CA ALA A 29 9.79 -0.30 1.50
C ALA A 29 10.63 -1.21 0.58
N LEU A 30 10.26 -1.31 -0.70
CA LEU A 30 11.05 -2.02 -1.70
C LEU A 30 12.47 -1.46 -1.79
N GLY A 31 12.62 -0.14 -1.88
CA GLY A 31 13.92 0.52 -1.93
C GLY A 31 14.78 0.25 -0.71
N LEU A 32 14.19 0.22 0.49
CA LEU A 32 14.89 -0.13 1.74
C LEU A 32 15.39 -1.57 1.72
N VAL A 33 14.57 -2.52 1.26
CA VAL A 33 14.95 -3.93 1.16
C VAL A 33 16.05 -4.12 0.12
N LEU A 34 15.88 -3.55 -1.09
CA LEU A 34 16.88 -3.66 -2.16
C LEU A 34 18.22 -3.03 -1.79
N ARG A 35 18.23 -1.91 -1.06
CA ARG A 35 19.46 -1.27 -0.57
C ARG A 35 20.29 -2.18 0.32
N ASN A 36 19.63 -3.05 1.08
CA ASN A 36 20.25 -3.97 2.03
C ASN A 36 20.37 -5.41 1.48
N PHE A 37 19.91 -5.65 0.26
CA PHE A 37 19.95 -6.95 -0.37
C PHE A 37 21.32 -7.22 -1.00
N ARG A 38 21.95 -8.33 -0.56
CA ARG A 38 23.22 -8.83 -1.08
C ARG A 38 22.92 -9.95 -2.07
N ALA A 39 22.96 -9.64 -3.36
CA ALA A 39 22.62 -10.59 -4.43
C ALA A 39 23.58 -11.79 -4.49
N ASP A 40 24.84 -11.60 -4.08
CA ASP A 40 25.85 -12.65 -3.93
C ASP A 40 25.47 -13.68 -2.87
N ALA A 41 24.82 -13.24 -1.79
CA ALA A 41 24.39 -14.10 -0.69
C ALA A 41 22.91 -14.50 -0.78
N GLY A 42 22.11 -13.87 -1.65
CA GLY A 42 20.67 -14.03 -1.72
C GLY A 42 19.92 -13.54 -0.46
N MET A 43 20.51 -12.63 0.31
CA MET A 43 20.00 -12.25 1.65
C MET A 43 19.92 -10.74 1.84
N THR A 44 18.87 -10.30 2.54
CA THR A 44 18.71 -8.92 3.01
C THR A 44 19.38 -8.79 4.37
N VAL A 45 20.52 -8.09 4.42
CA VAL A 45 21.33 -7.99 5.64
C VAL A 45 21.10 -6.66 6.33
N TYR A 46 20.78 -6.70 7.63
CA TYR A 46 20.46 -5.51 8.41
C TYR A 46 21.03 -5.62 9.83
N SER A 47 21.30 -4.47 10.46
CA SER A 47 21.70 -4.44 11.86
C SER A 47 20.48 -4.59 12.76
N GLY A 48 20.55 -5.52 13.72
CA GLY A 48 19.48 -5.73 14.71
C GLY A 48 19.29 -4.57 15.70
N LYS A 49 20.27 -3.66 15.82
CA LYS A 49 20.27 -2.55 16.79
C LYS A 49 19.83 -1.21 16.20
N GLY A 50 19.59 -1.14 14.89
CA GLY A 50 19.26 0.10 14.18
C GLY A 50 17.76 0.33 13.96
N MET A 51 17.41 1.57 13.60
CA MET A 51 16.02 1.97 13.26
C MET A 51 15.50 1.37 11.94
N TRP A 52 16.34 0.67 11.18
CA TRP A 52 15.99 0.17 9.85
C TRP A 52 14.78 -0.78 9.87
N LEU A 53 14.75 -1.74 10.80
CA LEU A 53 13.66 -2.72 10.87
C LEU A 53 12.32 -2.08 11.30
N PRO A 54 12.27 -1.23 12.35
CA PRO A 54 11.08 -0.45 12.66
C PRO A 54 10.60 0.43 11.51
N VAL A 55 11.50 1.11 10.80
CA VAL A 55 11.15 1.96 9.65
C VAL A 55 10.55 1.14 8.52
N LEU A 56 11.14 -0.01 8.17
CA LEU A 56 10.57 -0.92 7.19
C LEU A 56 9.18 -1.41 7.60
N GLY A 57 9.03 -1.85 8.85
CA GLY A 57 7.76 -2.34 9.40
C GLY A 57 6.65 -1.27 9.36
N LEU A 58 6.94 -0.05 9.82
CA LEU A 58 6.00 1.07 9.79
C LEU A 58 5.63 1.49 8.36
N THR A 59 6.59 1.46 7.44
CA THR A 59 6.35 1.80 6.04
C THR A 59 5.42 0.79 5.37
N LEU A 60 5.64 -0.51 5.61
CA LEU A 60 4.75 -1.57 5.14
C LEU A 60 3.36 -1.47 5.78
N LEU A 61 3.28 -1.28 7.09
CA LEU A 61 2.02 -1.14 7.82
C LEU A 61 1.19 0.04 7.30
N PHE A 62 1.83 1.20 7.13
CA PHE A 62 1.20 2.38 6.55
C PHE A 62 0.66 2.11 5.14
N SER A 63 1.47 1.46 4.30
CA SER A 63 1.07 1.12 2.92
C SER A 63 -0.14 0.19 2.90
N PHE A 64 -0.16 -0.85 3.75
CA PHE A 64 -1.30 -1.75 3.88
C PHE A 64 -2.55 -1.04 4.40
N ALA A 65 -2.43 -0.19 5.43
CA ALA A 65 -3.56 0.52 6.00
C ALA A 65 -4.18 1.50 4.99
N ALA A 66 -3.34 2.29 4.31
CA ALA A 66 -3.78 3.25 3.32
C ALA A 66 -4.37 2.56 2.07
N ALA A 67 -3.68 1.56 1.51
CA ALA A 67 -4.21 0.82 0.36
C ALA A 67 -5.43 -0.02 0.72
N GLY A 68 -5.48 -0.63 1.91
CA GLY A 68 -6.66 -1.36 2.40
C GLY A 68 -7.88 -0.44 2.49
N THR A 69 -7.71 0.75 3.07
CA THR A 69 -8.78 1.77 3.10
C THR A 69 -9.17 2.19 1.69
N GLY A 70 -8.20 2.45 0.81
CA GLY A 70 -8.43 2.79 -0.59
C GLY A 70 -9.21 1.72 -1.34
N LEU A 71 -8.90 0.44 -1.11
CA LEU A 71 -9.57 -0.71 -1.72
C LEU A 71 -11.04 -0.77 -1.34
N PHE A 72 -11.38 -0.66 -0.05
CA PHE A 72 -12.76 -0.69 0.40
C PHE A 72 -13.56 0.52 -0.09
N LEU A 73 -12.97 1.72 -0.09
CA LEU A 73 -13.62 2.92 -0.62
C LEU A 73 -13.88 2.82 -2.13
N GLY A 74 -12.93 2.27 -2.89
CA GLY A 74 -13.08 2.01 -4.32
C GLY A 74 -14.20 1.01 -4.58
N LEU A 75 -14.16 -0.14 -3.89
CA LEU A 75 -15.17 -1.19 -4.01
C LEU A 75 -16.58 -0.70 -3.67
N ASN A 76 -16.72 0.08 -2.60
CA ASN A 76 -18.01 0.60 -2.14
C ASN A 76 -18.69 1.51 -3.18
N GLY A 77 -17.89 2.26 -3.96
CA GLY A 77 -18.41 3.17 -5.00
C GLY A 77 -18.55 2.53 -6.38
N ALA A 78 -17.81 1.47 -6.69
CA ALA A 78 -17.67 0.94 -8.04
C ALA A 78 -18.97 0.39 -8.64
N GLY A 79 -19.79 -0.31 -7.83
CA GLY A 79 -21.06 -0.92 -8.28
C GLY A 79 -22.30 -0.04 -8.13
N GLN A 80 -22.16 1.21 -7.68
CA GLN A 80 -23.31 2.04 -7.32
C GLN A 80 -23.88 2.80 -8.53
N LYS A 81 -25.15 2.54 -8.86
CA LYS A 81 -25.85 3.20 -9.98
C LYS A 81 -25.89 4.73 -9.90
N ARG A 82 -25.79 5.31 -8.69
CA ARG A 82 -25.78 6.76 -8.44
C ARG A 82 -24.38 7.37 -8.47
N ASN A 83 -23.34 6.58 -8.69
CA ASN A 83 -21.96 7.08 -8.78
C ASN A 83 -21.61 7.43 -10.23
N THR A 84 -21.55 8.73 -10.52
CA THR A 84 -21.12 9.23 -11.84
C THR A 84 -19.64 8.96 -12.12
N LYS A 85 -18.85 8.63 -11.09
CA LYS A 85 -17.41 8.34 -11.16
C LYS A 85 -17.10 6.87 -10.89
N SER A 86 -17.95 5.95 -11.35
CA SER A 86 -17.75 4.50 -11.19
C SER A 86 -16.41 4.03 -11.76
N SER A 87 -15.96 4.57 -12.91
CA SER A 87 -14.65 4.25 -13.49
C SER A 87 -13.49 4.63 -12.56
N LEU A 88 -13.58 5.79 -11.88
CA LEU A 88 -12.58 6.23 -10.91
C LEU A 88 -12.58 5.35 -9.65
N SER A 89 -13.75 4.88 -9.21
CA SER A 89 -13.87 3.90 -8.13
C SER A 89 -13.21 2.57 -8.47
N TRP A 90 -13.41 2.06 -9.69
CA TRP A 90 -12.72 0.86 -10.19
C TRP A 90 -11.21 1.05 -10.27
N LEU A 91 -10.75 2.21 -10.78
CA LEU A 91 -9.33 2.54 -10.81
C LEU A 91 -8.73 2.53 -9.41
N GLY A 92 -9.37 3.20 -8.44
CA GLY A 92 -8.90 3.23 -7.06
C GLY A 92 -8.86 1.85 -6.41
N PHE A 93 -9.85 0.99 -6.68
CA PHE A 93 -9.87 -0.41 -6.25
C PHE A 93 -8.68 -1.20 -6.78
N PHE A 94 -8.46 -1.20 -8.11
CA PHE A 94 -7.38 -1.98 -8.72
C PHE A 94 -6.00 -1.45 -8.37
N LEU A 95 -5.81 -0.13 -8.31
CA LEU A 95 -4.55 0.46 -7.85
C LEU A 95 -4.25 0.05 -6.41
N SER A 96 -5.24 0.13 -5.51
CA SER A 96 -5.08 -0.29 -4.12
C SER A 96 -4.74 -1.79 -4.01
N ALA A 97 -5.42 -2.64 -4.78
CA ALA A 97 -5.12 -4.08 -4.83
C ALA A 97 -3.70 -4.36 -5.32
N GLY A 98 -3.25 -3.64 -6.36
CA GLY A 98 -1.88 -3.73 -6.87
C GLY A 98 -0.85 -3.32 -5.83
N VAL A 99 -1.09 -2.23 -5.09
CA VAL A 99 -0.22 -1.77 -4.01
C VAL A 99 -0.16 -2.76 -2.85
N ILE A 100 -1.29 -3.33 -2.43
CA ILE A 100 -1.34 -4.39 -1.41
C ILE A 100 -0.50 -5.58 -1.86
N THR A 101 -0.66 -5.99 -3.13
CA THR A 101 0.10 -7.09 -3.71
C THR A 101 1.61 -6.80 -3.69
N LEU A 102 2.03 -5.61 -4.11
CA LEU A 102 3.43 -5.19 -4.07
C LEU A 102 3.98 -5.18 -2.63
N ALA A 103 3.26 -4.58 -1.68
CA ALA A 103 3.66 -4.54 -0.28
C ALA A 103 3.77 -5.95 0.33
N ALA A 104 2.87 -6.86 -0.04
CA ALA A 104 2.92 -8.26 0.36
C ALA A 104 4.15 -8.98 -0.22
N ILE A 105 4.44 -8.79 -1.51
CA ILE A 105 5.64 -9.34 -2.14
C ILE A 105 6.89 -8.85 -1.41
N VAL A 106 7.01 -7.55 -1.14
CA VAL A 106 8.16 -6.97 -0.41
C VAL A 106 8.28 -7.56 1.00
N GLY A 107 7.16 -7.61 1.74
CA GLY A 107 7.15 -8.14 3.12
C GLY A 107 7.52 -9.63 3.17
N VAL A 108 6.95 -10.43 2.27
CA VAL A 108 7.25 -11.86 2.13
C VAL A 108 8.70 -12.07 1.73
N PHE A 109 9.16 -11.39 0.68
CA PHE A 109 10.55 -11.46 0.24
C PHE A 109 11.53 -11.13 1.37
N PHE A 110 11.28 -10.04 2.11
CA PHE A 110 12.09 -9.70 3.28
C PHE A 110 12.02 -10.80 4.35
N ALA A 111 10.83 -11.30 4.68
CA ALA A 111 10.68 -12.33 5.70
C ALA A 111 11.50 -13.61 5.40
N PHE A 112 11.62 -13.99 4.14
CA PHE A 112 12.38 -15.17 3.69
C PHE A 112 13.87 -14.91 3.43
N THR A 113 14.28 -13.67 3.19
CA THR A 113 15.68 -13.33 2.88
C THR A 113 16.42 -12.64 4.02
N ARG A 114 15.75 -12.28 5.12
CA ARG A 114 16.34 -11.50 6.21
C ARG A 114 17.42 -12.26 6.99
N VAL A 115 18.55 -11.60 7.21
CA VAL A 115 19.56 -12.02 8.20
C VAL A 115 20.01 -10.81 9.01
N ALA A 116 19.99 -10.96 10.33
CA ALA A 116 20.50 -9.95 11.25
C ALA A 116 22.01 -10.14 11.46
N MET A 117 22.76 -9.05 11.40
CA MET A 117 24.17 -8.95 11.82
C MET A 117 24.29 -8.12 13.10
#